data_AF-A0A7X8YS63-F1
#
_entry.id   AF-A0A7X8YS63-F1
#
_cell.length_a   1.000
_cell.length_b   1.000
_cell.length_c   1.000
_cell.angle_alpha   90.00
_cell.angle_beta   90.00
_cell.angle_gamma   90.00
#
_symmetry.space_group_name_H-M   'P 1'
#
loop_
_entity.id
_entity.type
_entity.pdbx_description
1 polymer ?
#
loop_
_entity_poly.entity_id
_entity_poly.type
_entity_poly.pdbx_seq_one_letter_code
_entity_poly.pdbx_strand_id
1 'polypeptide(L)'
;MNRKKLRGLISTILIITALLSLVTGGILYFLQYGMWLIFTRNFLNNVHVLSGLIMAIAVIIHFIINYRMYLTEINELLGKTKK
;
A
#
# COMPACT_ATOMS: atom_id res chain seq x y z
N MET A 1 -12.24 -9.57 -16.11
CA MET A 1 -12.72 -8.92 -14.87
C MET A 1 -13.07 -7.46 -15.15
N ASN A 2 -14.18 -6.93 -14.62
CA ASN A 2 -14.57 -5.52 -14.82
C ASN A 2 -13.52 -4.57 -14.20
N ARG A 3 -13.11 -3.50 -14.91
CA ARG A 3 -12.12 -2.51 -14.45
C ARG A 3 -12.44 -1.90 -13.08
N LYS A 4 -13.73 -1.66 -12.79
CA LYS A 4 -14.16 -1.19 -11.46
C LYS A 4 -13.88 -2.22 -10.35
N LYS A 5 -14.12 -3.51 -10.63
CA LYS A 5 -13.82 -4.61 -9.70
C LYS A 5 -12.32 -4.77 -9.49
N LEU A 6 -11.53 -4.71 -10.56
CA LEU A 6 -10.06 -4.77 -10.48
C LEU A 6 -9.51 -3.61 -9.64
N ARG A 7 -9.98 -2.38 -9.88
CA ARG A 7 -9.57 -1.21 -9.09
C ARG A 7 -9.89 -1.39 -7.61
N GLY A 8 -11.11 -1.82 -7.29
CA GLY A 8 -11.52 -2.11 -5.91
C GLY A 8 -10.61 -3.14 -5.25
N LEU A 9 -10.36 -4.27 -5.93
CA LEU A 9 -9.49 -5.33 -5.42
C LEU A 9 -8.07 -4.84 -5.11
N ILE A 10 -7.44 -4.13 -6.04
CA ILE A 10 -6.07 -3.61 -5.85
C ILE A 10 -6.03 -2.57 -4.73
N SER A 11 -7.07 -1.74 -4.61
CA SER A 11 -7.18 -0.75 -3.51
C SER A 11 -7.30 -1.44 -2.15
N THR A 12 -8.10 -2.51 -2.06
CA THR A 12 -8.22 -3.31 -0.83
C THR A 12 -6.89 -3.97 -0.45
N ILE A 13 -6.18 -4.55 -1.41
CA ILE A 13 -4.84 -5.13 -1.18
C ILE A 13 -3.88 -4.07 -0.65
N LEU A 14 -3.88 -2.87 -1.24
CA LEU A 14 -3.06 -1.75 -0.79
C LEU A 14 -3.35 -1.36 0.66
N ILE A 15 -4.62 -1.22 1.03
CA ILE A 15 -5.01 -0.85 2.40
C ILE A 15 -4.55 -1.92 3.40
N ILE A 16 -4.80 -3.19 3.11
CA ILE A 16 -4.43 -4.30 4.01
C ILE A 16 -2.90 -4.36 4.18
N THR A 17 -2.15 -4.27 3.07
CA THR A 17 -0.69 -4.36 3.12
C THR A 17 -0.05 -3.13 3.78
N ALA A 18 -0.60 -1.94 3.57
CA ALA A 18 -0.18 -0.73 4.28
C ALA A 18 -0.42 -0.83 5.79
N LEU A 19 -1.60 -1.31 6.21
CA LEU A 19 -1.90 -1.51 7.64
C LEU A 19 -0.97 -2.54 8.28
N LEU A 20 -0.73 -3.68 7.62
CA LEU A 20 0.20 -4.70 8.10
C LEU A 20 1.62 -4.14 8.23
N SER A 21 2.09 -3.41 7.21
CA SER A 21 3.43 -2.81 7.21
C SER A 21 3.57 -1.74 8.30
N LEU A 22 2.55 -0.89 8.49
CA LEU A 22 2.56 0.16 9.52
C LEU A 22 2.57 -0.42 10.94
N VAL A 23 1.71 -1.40 11.22
CA VAL A 23 1.66 -2.04 12.54
C VAL A 23 2.96 -2.78 12.84
N THR A 24 3.43 -3.63 11.92
CA THR A 24 4.67 -4.39 12.13
C THR A 24 5.89 -3.47 12.18
N GLY A 25 5.95 -2.42 11.36
CA GLY A 25 7.02 -1.42 11.37
C GLY A 25 7.05 -0.63 12.69
N GLY A 26 5.87 -0.22 13.19
CA GLY A 26 5.75 0.43 14.50
C GLY A 26 6.24 -0.47 15.63
N ILE A 27 5.84 -1.74 15.64
CA ILE A 27 6.31 -2.71 16.63
C ILE A 27 7.84 -2.88 16.55
N LEU A 28 8.38 -3.08 15.35
CA LEU A 28 9.82 -3.28 15.13
C LEU A 28 10.66 -2.05 15.50
N TYR A 29 10.09 -0.86 15.38
CA TYR A 29 10.74 0.39 15.77
C TYR A 29 10.91 0.49 17.29
N PHE A 30 9.84 0.19 18.05
CA PHE A 30 9.87 0.28 19.52
C PHE A 30 10.48 -0.95 20.21
N LEU A 31 10.34 -2.15 19.63
CA LEU A 31 10.84 -3.40 20.18
C LEU A 31 12.05 -3.91 19.38
N GLN A 32 13.24 -3.53 19.84
CA GLN A 32 14.50 -3.89 19.19
C GLN A 32 14.88 -5.36 19.36
N TYR A 33 14.41 -6.03 20.42
CA TYR A 33 14.74 -7.43 20.74
C TYR A 33 13.55 -8.17 21.35
N GLY A 34 13.56 -9.50 21.27
CA GLY A 34 12.60 -10.37 21.94
C GLY A 34 11.34 -10.70 21.13
N MET A 35 10.22 -10.77 21.83
CA MET A 35 8.91 -11.13 21.30
C MET A 35 7.91 -10.00 21.58
N TRP A 36 6.97 -9.83 20.66
CA TRP A 36 5.78 -9.02 20.91
C TRP A 36 4.57 -9.96 20.99
N LEU A 37 3.96 -10.02 22.17
CA LEU A 37 2.98 -11.06 22.52
C LEU A 37 3.57 -12.46 22.28
N ILE A 38 2.95 -13.25 21.41
CA ILE A 38 3.38 -14.60 21.03
C ILE A 38 4.26 -14.62 19.76
N PHE A 39 4.51 -13.46 19.14
CA PHE A 39 5.24 -13.37 17.87
C PHE A 39 6.70 -12.99 18.08
N THR A 40 7.61 -13.74 17.46
CA THR A 40 9.03 -13.40 17.46
C THR A 40 9.28 -12.16 16.61
N ARG A 41 10.31 -11.39 16.98
CA ARG A 41 10.74 -10.25 16.16
C ARG A 41 11.05 -10.64 14.72
N ASN A 42 11.64 -11.82 14.50
CA ASN A 42 11.94 -12.32 13.16
C ASN A 42 10.66 -12.57 12.34
N PHE A 43 9.63 -13.16 12.95
CA PHE A 43 8.34 -13.32 12.30
C PHE A 43 7.72 -11.97 11.91
N LEU A 44 7.71 -11.01 12.83
CA LEU A 44 7.18 -9.66 12.56
C LEU A 44 7.96 -8.94 11.46
N ASN A 45 9.29 -9.09 11.44
CA ASN A 45 10.14 -8.55 10.38
C ASN A 45 9.82 -9.18 9.02
N ASN A 46 9.61 -10.49 8.96
CA ASN A 46 9.23 -11.16 7.72
C ASN A 46 7.86 -10.67 7.21
N VAL A 47 6.88 -10.50 8.10
CA VAL A 47 5.57 -9.94 7.73
C VAL A 47 5.71 -8.48 7.28
N HIS A 48 6.53 -7.68 7.95
CA HIS A 48 6.79 -6.29 7.57
C HIS A 48 7.38 -6.17 6.16
N VAL A 49 8.44 -6.94 5.88
CA VAL A 49 9.12 -6.93 4.58
C VAL A 49 8.20 -7.46 3.49
N LEU A 50 7.48 -8.57 3.73
CA LEU A 50 6.57 -9.14 2.75
C LEU A 50 5.39 -8.21 2.45
N SER A 51 4.79 -7.60 3.47
CA SER A 51 3.72 -6.61 3.28
C SER A 51 4.20 -5.39 2.51
N GLY A 52 5.42 -4.90 2.80
CA GLY A 52 6.07 -3.83 2.02
C GLY A 52 6.28 -4.18 0.55
N LEU A 53 6.74 -5.41 0.26
CA LEU A 53 6.92 -5.90 -1.11
C LEU A 53 5.60 -5.96 -1.88
N ILE A 54 4.56 -6.56 -1.28
CA ILE A 54 3.24 -6.65 -1.92
C ILE A 54 2.66 -5.26 -2.13
N MET A 55 2.80 -4.36 -1.14
CA MET A 55 2.36 -2.97 -1.24
C MET A 55 3.06 -2.26 -2.41
N ALA A 56 4.38 -2.40 -2.56
CA ALA A 56 5.12 -1.77 -3.64
C ALA A 56 4.62 -2.20 -5.03
N ILE A 57 4.39 -3.51 -5.22
CA ILE A 57 3.81 -4.05 -6.46
C ILE A 57 2.39 -3.51 -6.67
N ALA A 58 1.57 -3.52 -5.62
CA ALA A 58 0.19 -3.05 -5.70
C ALA A 58 0.10 -1.55 -6.01
N VAL A 59 1.03 -0.71 -5.52
CA VAL A 59 1.10 0.73 -5.84
C VAL A 59 1.33 0.92 -7.34
N ILE A 60 2.28 0.18 -7.92
CA ILE A 60 2.58 0.26 -9.36
C ILE A 60 1.34 -0.12 -10.18
N ILE A 61 0.70 -1.24 -9.84
CA ILE A 61 -0.52 -1.69 -10.52
C ILE A 61 -1.65 -0.67 -10.35
N HIS A 62 -1.84 -0.12 -9.14
CA HIS A 62 -2.84 0.89 -8.86
C HIS A 62 -2.62 2.17 -9.67
N PHE A 63 -1.36 2.59 -9.81
CA PHE A 63 -0.99 3.72 -10.64
C PHE A 63 -1.36 3.50 -12.10
N ILE A 64 -1.00 2.35 -12.68
CA ILE A 64 -1.32 2.01 -14.08
C ILE A 64 -2.83 2.00 -14.31
N ILE A 65 -3.62 1.38 -13.43
CA ILE A 65 -5.07 1.29 -13.58
C ILE A 65 -5.75 2.67 -13.51
N ASN A 66 -5.23 3.55 -12.65
CA ASN A 66 -5.80 4.88 -12.39
C ASN A 66 -5.10 6.02 -13.14
N TYR A 67 -4.14 5.73 -14.02
CA TYR A 67 -3.32 6.73 -14.71
C TYR A 67 -4.12 7.88 -15.36
N ARG A 68 -5.24 7.56 -16.03
CA ARG A 68 -6.09 8.57 -16.67
C ARG A 68 -6.76 9.51 -15.66
N MET A 69 -7.17 8.99 -14.50
CA MET A 69 -7.76 9.80 -13.43
C MET A 69 -6.71 10.77 -12.89
N TYR A 70 -5.51 10.28 -12.59
CA TYR A 70 -4.41 11.12 -12.12
C TYR A 70 -4.02 12.22 -13.13
N LEU A 71 -3.98 11.90 -14.43
CA LEU A 71 -3.74 12.92 -15.44
C LEU A 71 -4.81 14.01 -15.46
N THR A 72 -6.08 13.65 -15.31
CA THR A 72 -7.17 14.63 -15.22
C THR A 72 -7.01 15.52 -13.99
N GLU A 73 -6.78 14.93 -12.81
CA GLU A 73 -6.55 15.67 -11.56
C GLU A 73 -5.34 16.61 -11.66
N ILE A 74 -4.23 16.15 -12.25
CA ILE A 74 -3.04 16.98 -12.46
C ILE A 74 -3.33 18.13 -13.43
N ASN A 75 -4.05 17.88 -14.53
CA ASN A 75 -4.40 18.93 -15.49
C ASN A 75 -5.33 19.98 -14.88
N GLU A 76 -6.26 19.58 -14.02
CA GLU A 76 -7.12 20.47 -13.24
C GLU A 76 -6.30 21.32 -12.26
N LEU A 77 -5.38 20.71 -11.51
CA LEU A 77 -4.47 21.42 -10.61
C LEU A 77 -3.58 22.42 -11.35
N LEU A 78 -3.20 22.13 -12.59
CA LEU A 78 -2.38 23.00 -13.45
C LEU A 78 -3.20 24.03 -14.23
N GLY A 79 -4.52 24.10 -14.06
CA GLY A 79 -5.38 25.04 -14.78
C GLY A 79 -5.43 24.81 -16.30
N LYS A 80 -5.05 23.61 -16.77
CA LYS A 80 -5.04 23.26 -18.20
C LYS A 80 -6.40 22.80 -18.72
N THR A 81 -7.34 22.56 -17.81
CA THR A 81 -8.71 22.19 -18.15
C THR A 81 -9.53 23.46 -18.39
N LYS A 82 -9.89 23.74 -19.65
CA LYS A 82 -10.87 24.78 -19.96
C LYS A 82 -12.22 24.33 -19.36
N LYS A 83 -12.77 25.13 -18.45
CA LYS A 83 -14.18 25.02 -18.02
C LYS A 83 -15.11 25.14 -19.21
#